data_AF-A0A257MZU7-F1
#
_entry.id   AF-A0A257MZU7-F1
#
_cell.length_a   1.000
_cell.length_b   1.000
_cell.length_c   1.000
_cell.angle_alpha   90.00
_cell.angle_beta   90.00
_cell.angle_gamma   90.00
#
_symmetry.space_group_name_H-M   'P 1'
#
loop_
_entity.id
_entity.type
_entity.pdbx_description
1 polymer ?
#
loop_
_entity_poly.entity_id
_entity_poly.type
_entity_poly.pdbx_seq_one_letter_code
_entity_poly.pdbx_strand_id
1 'polypeptide(L)'
;MQKSILVLNAGSSSLKFSVFDCLNEGQLNQKVTGQVEGIGTAPHLKVKDGNGQSIIDVHWQTTEVANHAQALQKITAVLHRDSSCLMGVGHRVVHGGPDYSAPLLITPEVLDKLETITPLAPLHNPHNLAAIRAMRQECPNLPQ
;
A
#
# COMPACT_ATOMS: atom_id res chain seq x y z
N MET A 1 -22.34 3.36 -2.37
CA MET A 1 -21.05 3.41 -1.66
C MET A 1 -20.04 4.10 -2.56
N GLN A 2 -19.26 5.04 -2.02
CA GLN A 2 -18.17 5.67 -2.77
C GLN A 2 -17.13 4.60 -3.14
N LYS A 3 -16.72 4.60 -4.41
CA LYS A 3 -15.68 3.71 -4.93
C LYS A 3 -14.32 4.36 -4.74
N SER A 4 -13.34 3.62 -4.24
CA SER A 4 -12.02 4.19 -3.96
C SER A 4 -10.88 3.26 -4.42
N ILE A 5 -9.71 3.83 -4.69
CA ILE A 5 -8.47 3.11 -5.00
C ILE A 5 -7.48 3.39 -3.89
N LEU A 6 -6.87 2.33 -3.35
CA LEU A 6 -5.74 2.43 -2.44
C LEU A 6 -4.44 2.46 -3.26
N VAL A 7 -3.49 3.31 -2.91
CA VAL A 7 -2.15 3.31 -3.53
C VAL A 7 -1.13 3.07 -2.43
N LEU A 8 -0.22 2.12 -2.64
CA LEU A 8 0.81 1.71 -1.67
C LEU A 8 2.22 1.90 -2.23
N ASN A 9 3.12 2.37 -1.37
CA ASN A 9 4.55 2.46 -1.64
C ASN A 9 5.31 1.95 -0.41
N ALA A 10 5.83 0.73 -0.50
CA ALA A 10 6.58 0.08 0.56
C ALA A 10 8.08 0.34 0.43
N GLY A 11 8.68 0.92 1.46
CA GLY A 11 10.13 1.02 1.65
C GLY A 11 10.64 0.01 2.67
N SER A 12 11.92 0.09 3.05
CA SER A 12 12.53 -0.88 3.98
C SER A 12 12.03 -0.79 5.42
N SER A 13 11.69 0.41 5.89
CA SER A 13 11.19 0.68 7.24
C SER A 13 9.95 1.57 7.27
N SER A 14 9.32 1.76 6.10
CA SER A 14 8.12 2.58 5.96
C SER A 14 7.14 2.01 4.95
N LEU A 15 5.87 2.37 5.12
CA LEU A 15 4.79 2.10 4.18
C LEU A 15 3.97 3.37 4.01
N LYS A 16 4.06 3.98 2.83
CA LYS A 16 3.24 5.13 2.45
C LYS A 16 1.99 4.66 1.73
N PHE A 17 0.89 5.35 1.96
CA PHE A 17 -0.36 5.05 1.32
C PHE A 17 -1.16 6.31 0.98
N SER A 18 -2.05 6.20 0.01
CA SER A 18 -3.05 7.23 -0.29
C SER A 18 -4.34 6.57 -0.77
N VAL A 19 -5.48 7.17 -0.45
CA VAL A 19 -6.79 6.69 -0.91
C VAL A 19 -7.39 7.76 -1.80
N PHE A 20 -7.82 7.35 -2.98
CA PHE A 20 -8.46 8.21 -3.96
C PHE A 20 -9.89 7.77 -4.15
N ASP A 21 -10.83 8.69 -3.97
CA ASP A 21 -12.20 8.47 -4.37
C ASP A 21 -12.31 8.62 -5.88
N CYS A 22 -12.93 7.62 -6.52
CA CYS A 22 -13.27 7.65 -7.93
C CYS A 22 -14.55 8.47 -8.08
N LEU A 23 -14.41 9.65 -8.68
CA LEU A 23 -15.52 10.51 -9.04
C LEU A 23 -16.06 10.13 -10.43
N ASN A 24 -17.12 10.82 -10.85
CA ASN A 24 -17.63 10.69 -12.21
C ASN A 24 -16.55 11.10 -13.23
N GLU A 25 -16.64 10.58 -14.45
CA GLU A 25 -15.72 10.92 -15.56
C GLU A 25 -14.25 10.50 -15.35
N GLY A 26 -13.99 9.56 -14.43
CA GLY A 26 -12.64 9.03 -14.19
C GLY A 26 -11.73 9.97 -13.40
N GLN A 27 -12.27 11.05 -12.85
CA GLN A 27 -11.52 11.95 -11.97
C GLN A 27 -11.24 11.29 -10.63
N LEU A 28 -10.03 11.51 -10.10
CA LEU A 28 -9.61 11.02 -8.80
C LEU A 28 -9.53 12.18 -7.81
N ASN A 29 -10.18 12.04 -6.66
CA ASN A 29 -10.04 12.97 -5.55
C ASN A 29 -9.26 12.30 -4.42
N GLN A 30 -8.14 12.90 -3.99
CA GLN A 30 -7.36 12.34 -2.88
C GLN A 30 -8.12 12.54 -1.57
N LYS A 31 -8.63 11.45 -0.99
CA LYS A 31 -9.38 11.47 0.27
C LYS A 31 -8.43 11.59 1.46
N VAL A 32 -7.41 10.74 1.50
CA VAL A 32 -6.38 10.73 2.55
C VAL A 32 -5.02 10.36 1.99
N THR A 33 -3.98 10.82 2.66
CA THR A 33 -2.61 10.33 2.48
C THR A 33 -2.01 10.03 3.84
N GLY A 34 -1.18 9.00 3.93
CA GLY A 34 -0.59 8.62 5.19
C GLY A 34 0.68 7.81 5.03
N GLN A 35 1.37 7.62 6.14
CA GLN A 35 2.55 6.80 6.21
C GLN A 35 2.69 6.16 7.58
N VAL A 36 3.18 4.93 7.59
CA VAL A 36 3.79 4.31 8.77
C VAL A 36 5.29 4.36 8.57
N GLU A 37 6.02 4.94 9.53
CA GLU A 37 7.48 4.95 9.58
C GLU A 37 7.98 4.22 10.82
N GLY A 38 9.27 3.85 10.86
CA GLY A 38 9.85 3.14 12.01
C GLY A 38 9.31 1.73 12.22
N ILE A 39 8.86 1.05 11.15
CA ILE A 39 8.35 -0.33 11.23
C ILE A 39 9.45 -1.24 11.82
N GLY A 40 9.09 -2.04 12.82
CA GLY A 40 10.03 -2.93 13.50
C GLY A 40 10.99 -2.25 14.49
N THR A 41 10.89 -0.92 14.68
CA THR A 41 11.69 -0.18 15.68
C THR A 41 10.82 0.70 16.55
N ALA A 42 10.37 1.84 16.04
CA ALA A 42 9.47 2.79 16.72
C ALA A 42 8.34 3.19 15.76
N PRO A 43 7.33 2.31 15.56
CA PRO A 43 6.32 2.54 14.54
C PRO A 43 5.47 3.78 14.82
N HIS A 44 5.29 4.61 13.79
CA HIS A 44 4.54 5.87 13.89
C HIS A 44 3.67 6.04 12.65
N LEU A 45 2.35 6.08 12.86
CA LEU A 45 1.35 6.39 11.84
C LEU A 45 1.04 7.88 11.82
N LYS A 46 1.16 8.49 10.63
CA LYS A 46 0.67 9.83 10.33
C LYS A 46 -0.32 9.75 9.17
N VAL A 47 -1.48 10.39 9.31
CA VAL A 47 -2.50 10.49 8.24
C VAL A 47 -3.00 11.92 8.13
N LYS A 48 -3.10 12.39 6.90
CA LYS A 48 -3.65 13.68 6.53
C LYS A 48 -4.86 13.50 5.62
N ASP A 49 -5.84 14.40 5.72
CA ASP A 49 -6.95 14.47 4.79
C ASP A 49 -6.53 15.07 3.43
N GLY A 50 -7.47 15.15 2.48
CA GLY A 50 -7.26 15.75 1.16
C GLY A 50 -6.85 17.22 1.18
N ASN A 51 -7.09 17.94 2.29
CA ASN A 51 -6.68 19.33 2.48
C ASN A 51 -5.30 19.45 3.16
N GLY A 52 -4.68 18.33 3.52
CA GLY A 52 -3.39 18.27 4.20
C GLY A 52 -3.47 18.44 5.72
N GLN A 53 -4.66 18.49 6.30
CA GLN A 53 -4.85 18.56 7.75
C GLN A 53 -4.52 17.21 8.38
N SER A 54 -3.72 17.20 9.45
CA SER A 54 -3.44 15.98 10.22
C SER A 54 -4.71 15.50 10.91
N ILE A 55 -5.10 14.26 10.64
CA ILE A 55 -6.30 13.62 11.20
C ILE A 55 -5.96 12.42 12.08
N ILE A 56 -4.78 11.81 11.90
CA ILE A 56 -4.26 10.74 12.76
C ILE A 56 -2.76 10.95 12.95
N ASP A 57 -2.31 10.90 14.19
CA ASP A 57 -0.91 10.94 14.61
C ASP A 57 -0.76 10.02 15.83
N VAL A 58 -0.24 8.81 15.60
CA VAL A 58 -0.23 7.73 16.61
C VAL A 58 1.09 6.98 16.58
N HIS A 59 1.68 6.80 17.75
CA HIS A 59 2.82 5.91 17.94
C HIS A 59 2.33 4.56 18.44
N TRP A 60 2.90 3.48 17.87
CA TRP A 60 2.66 2.11 18.33
C TRP A 60 3.92 1.53 18.94
N GLN A 61 3.74 0.52 19.78
CA GLN A 61 4.85 -0.30 20.25
C GLN A 61 5.39 -1.16 19.11
N THR A 62 6.67 -1.51 19.17
CA THR A 62 7.32 -2.41 18.19
C THR A 62 6.59 -3.75 18.07
N THR A 63 6.04 -4.25 19.17
CA THR A 63 5.27 -5.50 19.23
C THR A 63 3.92 -5.42 18.51
N GLU A 64 3.37 -4.22 18.30
CA GLU A 64 2.11 -4.02 17.58
C GLU A 64 2.32 -3.96 16.07
N VAL A 65 3.48 -3.44 15.62
CA VAL A 65 3.85 -3.30 14.20
C VAL A 65 5.32 -3.63 14.02
N ALA A 66 5.61 -4.92 14.01
CA ALA A 66 6.95 -5.46 13.83
C ALA A 66 7.36 -5.57 12.35
N ASN A 67 6.39 -5.65 11.42
CA ASN A 67 6.64 -5.80 9.99
C ASN A 67 5.58 -5.13 9.12
N HIS A 68 5.82 -5.08 7.81
CA HIS A 68 4.93 -4.45 6.82
C HIS A 68 3.55 -5.08 6.75
N ALA A 69 3.41 -6.40 6.96
CA ALA A 69 2.11 -7.05 6.93
C ALA A 69 1.22 -6.54 8.09
N GLN A 70 1.78 -6.42 9.29
CA GLN A 70 1.07 -5.83 10.44
C GLN A 70 0.79 -4.33 10.24
N ALA A 71 1.74 -3.58 9.66
CA ALA A 71 1.51 -2.17 9.31
C ALA A 71 0.33 -2.04 8.35
N LEU A 72 0.27 -2.90 7.33
CA LEU A 72 -0.78 -2.92 6.34
C LEU A 72 -2.14 -3.27 6.97
N GLN A 73 -2.21 -4.30 7.82
CA GLN A 73 -3.42 -4.66 8.56
C GLN A 73 -3.97 -3.51 9.41
N LYS A 74 -3.08 -2.74 10.06
CA LYS A 74 -3.48 -1.56 10.83
C LYS A 74 -4.02 -0.46 9.90
N ILE A 75 -3.38 -0.24 8.75
CA ILE A 75 -3.84 0.73 7.74
C ILE A 75 -5.21 0.31 7.19
N THR A 76 -5.37 -0.92 6.74
CA THR A 76 -6.64 -1.43 6.20
C THR A 76 -7.74 -1.35 7.24
N ALA A 77 -7.48 -1.68 8.50
CA ALA A 77 -8.45 -1.54 9.59
C ALA A 77 -8.89 -0.08 9.82
N VAL A 78 -7.97 0.89 9.71
CA VAL A 78 -8.31 2.33 9.78
C VAL A 78 -9.16 2.73 8.58
N LEU A 79 -8.82 2.27 7.38
CA LEU A 79 -9.54 2.61 6.14
C LEU A 79 -10.93 1.95 6.04
N HIS A 80 -11.09 0.72 6.52
CA HIS A 80 -12.37 0.00 6.49
C HIS A 80 -13.46 0.63 7.37
N ARG A 81 -13.08 1.41 8.39
CA ARG A 81 -14.05 2.18 9.20
C ARG A 81 -14.79 3.24 8.39
N ASP A 82 -14.26 3.62 7.23
CA ASP A 82 -14.64 4.81 6.49
C ASP A 82 -15.68 4.56 5.37
N SER A 83 -16.36 3.41 5.39
CA SER A 83 -17.48 3.02 4.49
C SER A 83 -17.17 3.05 2.97
N SER A 84 -15.91 3.19 2.57
CA SER A 84 -15.46 3.18 1.17
C SER A 84 -15.31 1.75 0.64
N CYS A 85 -15.84 1.49 -0.55
CA CYS A 85 -15.61 0.22 -1.25
C CYS A 85 -14.34 0.34 -2.10
N LEU A 86 -13.27 -0.35 -1.68
CA LEU A 86 -12.05 -0.43 -2.47
C LEU A 86 -12.33 -1.21 -3.76
N MET A 87 -12.03 -0.58 -4.91
CA MET A 87 -12.10 -1.21 -6.22
C MET A 87 -10.81 -1.91 -6.64
N GLY A 88 -9.70 -1.47 -6.07
CA GLY A 88 -8.38 -2.02 -6.34
C GLY A 88 -7.31 -1.35 -5.50
N VAL A 89 -6.10 -1.91 -5.56
CA VAL A 89 -4.92 -1.35 -4.91
C VAL A 89 -3.77 -1.23 -5.90
N GLY A 90 -3.22 -0.02 -6.09
CA GLY A 90 -2.03 0.20 -6.91
C GLY A 90 -0.75 0.06 -6.07
N HIS A 91 0.23 -0.67 -6.57
CA HIS A 91 1.53 -0.85 -5.92
C HIS A 91 2.65 -0.17 -6.72
N ARG A 92 3.46 0.65 -6.05
CA ARG A 92 4.73 1.09 -6.65
C ARG A 92 5.75 -0.02 -6.54
N VAL A 93 6.15 -0.57 -7.69
CA VAL A 93 7.29 -1.50 -7.82
C VAL A 93 8.45 -0.76 -8.44
N VAL A 94 9.64 -0.82 -7.84
CA VAL A 94 10.79 -0.03 -8.29
C VAL A 94 11.36 -0.54 -9.62
N HIS A 95 11.49 -1.86 -9.79
CA HIS A 95 12.09 -2.43 -10.98
C HIS A 95 11.25 -3.58 -11.56
N GLY A 96 10.67 -3.37 -12.74
CA GLY A 96 9.88 -4.37 -13.50
C GLY A 96 10.72 -5.25 -14.45
N GLY A 97 12.01 -4.97 -14.58
CA GLY A 97 12.86 -5.69 -15.54
C GLY A 97 12.55 -5.27 -16.98
N PRO A 98 13.02 -6.03 -17.98
CA PRO A 98 12.76 -5.72 -19.38
C PRO A 98 11.30 -5.98 -19.78
N ASP A 99 10.59 -6.81 -19.02
CA ASP A 99 9.28 -7.35 -19.39
C ASP A 99 8.12 -6.45 -18.95
N TYR A 100 8.32 -5.58 -17.94
CA TYR A 100 7.26 -4.77 -17.35
C TYR A 100 7.62 -3.28 -17.35
N SER A 101 7.21 -2.57 -18.41
CA SER A 101 7.45 -1.13 -18.60
C SER A 101 6.20 -0.25 -18.46
N ALA A 102 5.03 -0.87 -18.22
CA ALA A 102 3.75 -0.20 -18.03
C ALA A 102 2.98 -0.83 -16.85
N PRO A 103 2.02 -0.11 -16.24
CA PRO A 103 1.14 -0.69 -15.23
C PRO A 103 0.40 -1.93 -15.75
N LEU A 104 0.27 -2.95 -14.89
CA LEU A 104 -0.40 -4.20 -15.20
C LEU A 104 -1.11 -4.75 -13.96
N LEU A 105 -2.09 -5.63 -14.16
CA LEU A 105 -2.71 -6.37 -13.07
C LEU A 105 -1.75 -7.42 -12.50
N ILE A 106 -1.72 -7.53 -11.18
CA ILE A 106 -0.92 -8.51 -10.48
C ILE A 106 -1.58 -9.89 -10.50
N THR A 107 -0.97 -10.82 -11.23
CA THR A 107 -1.29 -12.26 -11.20
C THR A 107 -0.23 -13.03 -10.39
N PRO A 108 -0.48 -14.30 -9.99
CA PRO A 108 0.58 -15.15 -9.42
C PRO A 108 1.84 -15.19 -10.29
N GLU A 109 1.69 -15.30 -11.61
CA GLU A 109 2.79 -15.40 -12.57
C GLU A 109 3.61 -14.10 -12.63
N VAL A 110 2.93 -12.95 -12.57
CA VAL A 110 3.60 -11.63 -12.47
C VAL A 110 4.42 -11.56 -11.19
N LEU A 111 3.86 -11.98 -10.06
CA LEU A 111 4.55 -11.96 -8.77
C LEU A 111 5.80 -12.87 -8.77
N ASP A 112 5.68 -14.09 -9.31
CA ASP A 112 6.81 -15.03 -9.42
C ASP A 112 7.91 -14.46 -10.31
N LYS A 113 7.54 -13.87 -11.46
CA LYS A 113 8.51 -13.23 -12.35
C LYS A 113 9.20 -12.04 -11.70
N LEU A 114 8.46 -11.19 -10.97
CA LEU A 114 9.04 -10.07 -10.22
C LEU A 114 10.02 -10.54 -9.15
N GLU A 115 9.75 -11.68 -8.49
CA GLU A 115 10.67 -12.26 -7.51
C GLU A 115 12.00 -12.63 -8.16
N THR A 116 12.00 -13.21 -9.37
CA THR A 116 13.24 -13.59 -10.09
C THR A 116 14.16 -12.41 -10.43
N ILE A 117 13.60 -11.21 -10.56
CA ILE A 117 14.35 -9.98 -10.89
C ILE A 117 14.67 -9.12 -9.66
N THR A 118 14.37 -9.61 -8.46
CA THR A 118 14.78 -8.98 -7.20
C THR A 118 16.25 -8.55 -7.17
N PRO A 119 17.22 -9.31 -7.72
CA PRO A 119 18.63 -8.88 -7.77
C PRO A 119 18.88 -7.54 -8.48
N LEU A 120 17.97 -7.06 -9.34
CA LEU A 120 18.09 -5.74 -10.00
C LEU A 120 17.76 -4.57 -9.05
N ALA A 121 16.99 -4.81 -7.99
CA ALA A 121 16.63 -3.82 -6.99
C ALA A 121 16.51 -4.46 -5.59
N PRO A 122 17.62 -5.01 -5.04
CA PRO A 122 17.59 -5.88 -3.86
C PRO A 122 17.14 -5.16 -2.58
N LEU A 123 17.29 -3.84 -2.53
CA LEU A 123 16.87 -3.02 -1.39
C LEU A 123 15.42 -2.51 -1.49
N HIS A 124 14.71 -2.83 -2.58
CA HIS A 124 13.39 -2.26 -2.86
C HIS A 124 12.36 -3.33 -3.24
N ASN A 125 12.65 -4.16 -4.24
CA ASN A 125 11.70 -5.16 -4.73
C ASN A 125 11.19 -6.08 -3.63
N PRO A 126 12.01 -6.61 -2.69
CA PRO A 126 11.49 -7.47 -1.62
C PRO A 126 10.37 -6.81 -0.80
N HIS A 127 10.49 -5.50 -0.51
CA HIS A 127 9.48 -4.75 0.23
C HIS A 127 8.23 -4.49 -0.63
N ASN A 128 8.40 -4.21 -1.92
CA ASN A 128 7.28 -4.03 -2.84
C ASN A 128 6.45 -5.33 -2.97
N LEU A 129 7.12 -6.47 -3.14
CA LEU A 129 6.46 -7.77 -3.28
C LEU A 129 5.84 -8.25 -1.95
N ALA A 130 6.46 -7.93 -0.80
CA ALA A 130 5.87 -8.20 0.50
C ALA A 130 4.53 -7.47 0.69
N ALA A 131 4.42 -6.21 0.26
CA ALA A 131 3.17 -5.46 0.34
C ALA A 131 2.07 -6.03 -0.57
N ILE A 132 2.43 -6.46 -1.79
CA ILE A 132 1.51 -7.14 -2.72
C ILE A 132 0.99 -8.45 -2.10
N ARG A 133 1.90 -9.29 -1.57
CA ARG A 133 1.53 -10.55 -0.91
C ARG A 133 0.59 -10.31 0.28
N ALA A 134 0.89 -9.30 1.10
CA ALA A 134 0.07 -8.97 2.25
C ALA A 134 -1.33 -8.48 1.85
N MET A 135 -1.46 -7.62 0.82
CA MET A 135 -2.76 -7.22 0.29
C MET A 135 -3.54 -8.41 -0.28
N ARG A 136 -2.87 -9.35 -0.96
CA ARG A 136 -3.53 -10.55 -1.50
C ARG A 136 -4.04 -11.48 -0.39
N GLN A 137 -3.35 -11.54 0.76
CA GLN A 137 -3.82 -12.30 1.92
C GLN A 137 -5.01 -11.61 2.60
N GLU A 138 -4.94 -10.29 2.78
CA GLU A 138 -5.97 -9.50 3.46
C GLU A 138 -7.26 -9.38 2.62
N CYS A 139 -7.13 -9.16 1.31
CA CYS A 139 -8.23 -8.92 0.38
C CYS A 139 -8.06 -9.75 -0.91
N PRO A 140 -8.30 -11.09 -0.87
CA PRO A 140 -7.97 -12.00 -1.97
C PRO A 140 -8.65 -11.68 -3.31
N ASN A 141 -9.84 -11.07 -3.26
CA ASN A 141 -10.63 -10.76 -4.44
C ASN A 141 -10.43 -9.32 -4.95
N LEU A 142 -9.60 -8.51 -4.27
CA LEU A 142 -9.35 -7.12 -4.66
C LEU A 142 -8.30 -7.10 -5.79
N PRO A 143 -8.60 -6.53 -6.97
CA PRO A 143 -7.62 -6.33 -8.02
C PRO A 143 -6.44 -5.49 -7.54
N GLN A 144 -5.22 -5.86 -7.95
CA GLN A 144 -3.98 -5.17 -7.60
C GLN A 144 -3.16 -4.89 -8.85
#